data_AF-A0A2M7BB80-F1
#
_entry.id   AF-A0A2M7BB80-F1
#
_cell.length_a   1.000
_cell.length_b   1.000
_cell.length_c   1.000
_cell.angle_alpha   90.00
_cell.angle_beta   90.00
_cell.angle_gamma   90.00
#
_symmetry.space_group_name_H-M   'P 1'
#
loop_
_entity.id
_entity.type
_entity.pdbx_description
1 polymer ?
#
loop_
_entity_poly.entity_id
_entity_poly.type
_entity_poly.pdbx_seq_one_letter_code
_entity_poly.pdbx_strand_id
1 'polypeptide(L)'
;GFDIRSGDPDGRIRYIEVKARAATGPVALTQNEWFKARRFQDDYFLYAVMNAATAPELYVIRNPAQNLKPDEKIEVVRYVVPLAELTGKGMKVVP
;
A
#
# COMPACT_ATOMS: atom_id res chain seq x y z
N GLY A 1 -4.66 -1.09 1.96
CA GLY A 1 -5.28 0.22 1.69
C GLY A 1 -6.74 0.12 1.82
N PHE A 2 -7.36 0.25 2.98
CA PHE A 2 -6.81 0.73 4.25
C PHE A 2 -7.19 -0.27 5.34
N ASP A 3 -6.43 -0.28 6.43
CA ASP A 3 -6.64 -1.22 7.53
C ASP A 3 -7.74 -0.71 8.47
N ILE A 4 -7.80 0.61 8.68
CA ILE A 4 -8.75 1.24 9.58
C ILE A 4 -9.44 2.41 8.88
N ARG A 5 -10.75 2.51 9.04
CA ARG A 5 -11.53 3.73 8.74
C ARG A 5 -11.95 4.36 10.06
N SER A 6 -11.40 5.53 10.36
CA SER A 6 -11.74 6.30 11.54
C SER A 6 -12.60 7.51 11.15
N GLY A 7 -13.66 7.79 11.90
CA GLY A 7 -14.50 8.96 11.71
C GLY A 7 -14.46 9.83 12.95
N ASP A 8 -14.25 11.13 12.77
CA ASP A 8 -14.36 12.12 13.82
C ASP A 8 -15.83 12.53 14.02
N PRO A 9 -16.21 13.02 15.22
CA PRO A 9 -17.58 13.50 15.47
C PRO A 9 -18.05 14.62 14.55
N ASP A 10 -17.12 15.35 13.93
CA ASP A 10 -17.39 16.43 12.97
C ASP A 10 -17.53 15.91 11.51
N GLY A 11 -17.49 14.61 11.30
CA GLY A 11 -17.68 13.96 10.01
C GLY A 11 -16.40 13.78 9.19
N ARG A 12 -15.22 14.22 9.69
CA ARG A 12 -13.95 13.94 9.00
C ARG A 12 -13.65 12.45 9.02
N ILE A 13 -13.18 11.92 7.90
CA ILE A 13 -12.82 10.51 7.75
C ILE A 13 -11.32 10.39 7.57
N ARG A 14 -10.71 9.44 8.28
CA ARG A 14 -9.32 9.04 8.14
C ARG A 14 -9.25 7.61 7.64
N TYR A 15 -8.64 7.41 6.47
CA TYR A 15 -8.29 6.12 5.91
C TYR A 15 -6.85 5.79 6.32
N ILE A 16 -6.70 4.87 7.25
CA ILE A 16 -5.43 4.61 7.92
C ILE A 16 -4.84 3.29 7.40
N GLU A 17 -3.62 3.36 6.89
CA GLU A 17 -2.75 2.21 6.64
C GLU A 17 -1.78 2.06 7.82
N VAL A 18 -1.68 0.86 8.39
CA VAL A 18 -0.86 0.56 9.55
C VAL A 18 0.32 -0.31 9.13
N LYS A 19 1.55 0.11 9.44
CA LYS A 19 2.76 -0.68 9.25
C LYS A 19 3.51 -0.81 10.56
N ALA A 20 3.74 -2.04 11.01
CA ALA A 20 4.47 -2.29 12.25
C ALA A 20 5.82 -2.97 11.98
N ARG A 21 6.80 -2.66 12.83
CA ARG A 21 8.11 -3.31 12.88
C ARG A 21 8.43 -3.69 14.32
N ALA A 22 8.97 -4.91 14.51
CA ALA A 22 9.37 -5.39 15.82
C ALA A 22 10.46 -4.49 16.46
N ALA A 23 11.39 -3.99 15.64
CA ALA A 23 12.40 -3.00 15.97
C ALA A 23 12.24 -1.74 15.08
N THR A 24 13.21 -0.83 15.05
CA THR A 24 13.23 0.29 14.11
C THR A 24 13.66 -0.13 12.70
N GLY A 25 13.13 0.53 11.67
CA GLY A 25 13.53 0.27 10.29
C GLY A 25 12.53 0.79 9.25
N PRO A 26 12.83 0.59 7.95
CA PRO A 26 11.97 1.05 6.88
C PRO A 26 10.64 0.27 6.83
N VAL A 27 9.57 0.99 6.50
CA VAL A 27 8.27 0.43 6.17
C VAL A 27 8.08 0.46 4.65
N ALA A 28 7.49 -0.58 4.10
CA ALA A 28 7.16 -0.65 2.68
C ALA A 28 5.66 -0.40 2.51
N LEU A 29 5.31 0.47 1.56
CA LEU A 29 3.96 0.56 1.03
C LEU A 29 3.91 -0.23 -0.27
N THR A 30 2.89 -1.07 -0.43
CA THR A 30 2.64 -1.72 -1.72
C THR A 30 2.23 -0.67 -2.76
N GLN A 31 2.38 -0.98 -4.04
CA GLN A 31 1.96 -0.08 -5.12
C GLN A 31 0.49 0.34 -4.98
N ASN A 32 -0.38 -0.60 -4.59
CA ASN A 32 -1.81 -0.32 -4.37
C ASN A 32 -2.06 0.63 -3.19
N GLU A 33 -1.28 0.52 -2.11
CA GLU A 33 -1.36 1.43 -0.97
C GLU A 33 -0.84 2.83 -1.33
N TRP A 34 0.26 2.91 -2.07
CA TRP A 34 0.80 4.18 -2.56
C TRP A 34 -0.18 4.89 -3.50
N PHE A 35 -0.83 4.16 -4.41
CA PHE A 35 -1.89 4.71 -5.25
C PHE A 35 -3.11 5.17 -4.45
N LYS A 36 -3.47 4.48 -3.37
CA LYS A 36 -4.55 4.92 -2.46
C LYS A 36 -4.15 6.17 -1.69
N ALA A 37 -2.91 6.28 -1.21
CA ALA A 37 -2.38 7.49 -0.61
C ALA A 37 -2.45 8.69 -1.57
N ARG A 38 -2.08 8.49 -2.84
CA ARG A 38 -2.22 9.51 -3.89
C ARG A 38 -3.67 9.91 -4.17
N ARG A 39 -4.60 8.94 -4.10
CA ARG A 39 -6.02 9.16 -4.35
C ARG A 39 -6.74 9.89 -3.22
N PHE A 40 -6.51 9.47 -1.97
CA PHE A 40 -7.21 9.97 -0.79
C PHE A 40 -6.48 11.12 -0.11
N GLN A 41 -5.23 11.40 -0.48
CA GLN A 41 -4.46 12.59 -0.10
C GLN A 41 -4.55 12.87 1.41
N ASP A 42 -5.18 13.99 1.76
CA ASP A 42 -5.35 14.54 3.09
C ASP A 42 -6.24 13.73 4.02
N ASP A 43 -7.02 12.81 3.48
CA ASP A 43 -7.84 11.84 4.21
C ASP A 43 -7.09 10.50 4.40
N TYR A 44 -5.91 10.32 3.81
CA TYR A 44 -5.09 9.12 3.96
C TYR A 44 -3.96 9.31 4.96
N PHE A 45 -3.82 8.34 5.86
CA PHE A 45 -2.83 8.36 6.92
C PHE A 45 -1.99 7.09 6.90
N LEU A 46 -0.69 7.23 7.08
CA LEU A 46 0.21 6.14 7.42
C LEU A 46 0.50 6.19 8.92
N TYR A 47 0.18 5.11 9.63
CA TYR A 47 0.54 4.90 11.02
C TYR A 47 1.67 3.87 11.05
N ALA A 48 2.90 4.33 11.27
CA ALA A 48 4.06 3.47 11.36
C ALA A 48 4.41 3.23 12.84
N VAL A 49 4.40 1.98 13.28
CA VAL A 49 4.73 1.58 14.66
C VAL A 49 6.11 0.94 14.68
N MET A 50 7.06 1.59 15.34
CA MET A 50 8.42 1.06 15.55
C MET A 50 8.53 0.43 16.94
N ASN A 51 9.57 -0.37 17.16
CA ASN A 51 9.83 -1.01 18.46
C ASN A 51 8.61 -1.79 19.01
N ALA A 52 7.79 -2.35 18.11
CA ALA A 52 6.50 -2.95 18.47
C ALA A 52 6.62 -4.16 19.38
N ALA A 53 7.78 -4.82 19.42
CA ALA A 53 8.04 -5.96 20.31
C ALA A 53 8.50 -5.54 21.71
N THR A 54 8.82 -4.26 21.94
CA THR A 54 9.37 -3.76 23.21
C THR A 54 8.59 -2.56 23.72
N ALA A 55 8.97 -1.34 23.32
CA ALA A 55 8.35 -0.09 23.69
C ALA A 55 7.82 0.59 22.41
N PRO A 56 6.56 0.34 22.02
CA PRO A 56 6.05 0.78 20.73
C PRO A 56 6.03 2.31 20.59
N GLU A 57 6.55 2.79 19.47
CA GLU A 57 6.56 4.22 19.11
C GLU A 57 5.74 4.43 17.84
N LEU A 58 4.72 5.30 17.91
CA LEU A 58 3.82 5.59 16.81
C LEU A 58 4.24 6.87 16.07
N TYR A 59 4.44 6.74 14.75
CA TYR A 59 4.61 7.84 13.82
C TYR A 59 3.37 7.97 12.95
N VAL A 60 2.75 9.15 12.96
CA VAL A 60 1.55 9.44 12.17
C VAL A 60 1.91 10.40 11.04
N ILE A 61 1.66 9.99 9.80
CA ILE A 61 1.92 10.78 8.60
C ILE A 61 0.60 10.99 7.86
N ARG A 62 0.11 12.24 7.84
CA ARG A 62 -1.01 12.65 6.98
C ARG A 62 -0.52 12.84 5.55
N ASN A 63 -1.29 12.40 4.57
CA ASN A 63 -0.95 12.51 3.15
C ASN A 63 0.49 12.03 2.85
N PRO A 64 0.79 10.74 3.10
CA PRO A 64 2.14 10.21 2.91
C PRO A 64 2.62 10.33 1.45
N ALA A 65 1.71 10.40 0.48
CA ALA A 65 2.04 10.63 -0.92
C ALA A 65 2.68 12.01 -1.18
N GLN A 66 2.29 13.03 -0.42
CA GLN A 66 2.87 14.38 -0.50
C GLN A 66 4.05 14.56 0.46
N ASN A 67 3.99 13.94 1.63
CA ASN A 67 4.93 14.20 2.73
C ASN A 67 6.11 13.23 2.82
N LEU A 68 6.11 12.13 2.05
CA LEU A 68 7.22 11.18 2.00
C LEU A 68 7.85 11.13 0.61
N LYS A 69 9.16 10.88 0.59
CA LYS A 69 9.94 10.57 -0.61
C LYS A 69 10.36 9.10 -0.54
N PRO A 70 9.53 8.15 -1.02
CA PRO A 70 9.91 6.75 -1.00
C PRO A 70 10.95 6.46 -2.09
N ASP A 71 11.90 5.58 -1.79
CA ASP A 71 12.73 4.97 -2.81
C ASP A 71 11.86 4.00 -3.62
N GLU A 72 11.60 4.32 -4.88
CA GLU A 72 10.76 3.50 -5.75
C GLU A 72 11.51 2.20 -6.11
N LYS A 73 11.16 1.10 -5.44
CA LYS A 73 11.56 -0.25 -5.83
C LYS A 73 10.52 -0.81 -6.78
N ILE A 74 10.77 -0.71 -8.08
CA ILE A 74 9.89 -1.27 -9.11
C ILE A 74 10.12 -2.78 -9.17
N GLU A 75 9.35 -3.55 -8.41
CA GLU A 75 9.24 -5.00 -8.55
C GLU A 75 8.18 -5.31 -9.62
N VAL A 76 8.54 -5.27 -10.92
CA VAL A 76 7.60 -5.66 -11.98
C VAL A 76 7.42 -7.19 -11.95
N VAL A 77 6.30 -7.67 -11.45
CA VAL A 77 5.90 -9.08 -11.66
C VAL A 77 5.26 -9.19 -13.04
N ARG A 78 5.98 -9.78 -14.00
CA ARG A 78 5.45 -10.15 -15.31
C ARG A 78 5.10 -11.64 -15.31
N TYR A 79 3.85 -11.95 -15.63
CA TYR A 79 3.45 -13.32 -15.95
C TYR A 79 3.65 -13.56 -17.44
N VAL A 80 4.58 -14.45 -17.77
CA VAL A 80 4.79 -14.91 -19.14
C VAL A 80 3.98 -16.19 -19.31
N VAL A 81 3.01 -16.17 -20.22
CA VAL A 81 2.22 -17.36 -20.55
C VAL A 81 2.86 -18.02 -21.77
N PRO A 82 3.35 -19.28 -21.67
CA PRO A 82 3.94 -19.98 -22.80
C PRO A 82 2.93 -20.16 -23.95
N LEU A 83 3.43 -20.16 -25.19
CA LEU A 83 2.60 -20.40 -26.37
C LEU A 83 1.79 -21.70 -26.26
N ALA A 84 2.40 -22.76 -25.74
CA ALA A 84 1.75 -24.07 -25.57
C ALA A 84 0.49 -23.98 -24.69
N GLU A 85 0.53 -23.17 -23.62
CA GLU A 85 -0.59 -22.96 -22.72
C GLU A 85 -1.72 -22.18 -23.42
N LEU A 86 -1.34 -21.19 -24.23
CA LEU A 86 -2.29 -20.42 -25.05
C LEU A 86 -2.97 -21.28 -26.11
N THR A 87 -2.20 -22.12 -26.83
CA THR A 87 -2.75 -22.97 -27.89
C THR A 87 -3.47 -24.20 -27.37
N GLY A 88 -3.12 -24.70 -26.18
CA GLY A 88 -3.77 -25.85 -25.57
C GLY A 88 -5.14 -25.53 -24.95
N LYS A 89 -5.36 -24.27 -24.55
CA LYS A 89 -6.59 -23.82 -23.88
C LYS A 89 -7.41 -22.79 -24.66
N GLY A 90 -6.78 -22.05 -25.56
CA GLY A 90 -7.41 -21.02 -26.35
C GLY A 90 -8.15 -21.58 -27.56
N MET A 91 -9.35 -21.05 -27.82
CA MET A 91 -10.04 -21.26 -29.09
C MET A 91 -9.44 -20.34 -30.16
N LYS A 92 -9.00 -20.93 -31.27
CA LYS A 92 -8.55 -20.16 -32.42
C LYS A 92 -9.77 -19.64 -33.18
N VAL A 93 -9.99 -18.33 -33.12
CA VAL A 93 -10.99 -17.67 -33.98
C VAL A 93 -10.30 -17.31 -35.29
N VAL A 94 -10.87 -17.79 -36.39
CA VAL A 94 -10.42 -17.47 -37.75
C VAL A 94 -11.48 -16.54 -38.35
N PRO A 95 -11.10 -15.38 -38.92
CA PRO A 95 -12.04 -14.48 -39.58
C PRO A 95 -12.66 -15.09 -40.85
#